data_AF-A0A3D0PZ21-F1
#
_entry.id   AF-A0A3D0PZ21-F1
#
_cell.length_a   1.000
_cell.length_b   1.000
_cell.length_c   1.000
_cell.angle_alpha   90.00
_cell.angle_beta   90.00
_cell.angle_gamma   90.00
#
_symmetry.space_group_name_H-M   'P 1'
#
loop_
_entity.id
_entity.type
_entity.pdbx_description
1 polymer ?
#
loop_
_entity_poly.entity_id
_entity_poly.type
_entity_poly.pdbx_seq_one_letter_code
_entity_poly.pdbx_strand_id
1 'polypeptide(L)'
;MVNAIDEFPALKARTLRFTCGVPRSARVIGDGSRALFLRSDGPEDTVTSLWMSVIGEDGESNEILLADPRTLLADADAEDVPAEEQARRERAREGGSGIVGYSVDAAGGRVAFTINGGLFLTDIAAGATRAIAIDEPEFKPVLNPRISPDGRHIMYTTGAYLVDIDLADHADDGDAVSVVASVPRNDGTPDDVDDETEDRPAGEWKIGLAEFAAGEEMDRYDGFWWSPDSKYVLFETFDTSHERTWYIADPADPTKPAQGRRYPQAMTANADVHLTLLELGFDADGCYYGGIAHNVEWDRESYEYLAAVSWTAGHEPLLLVQDRLQQHDQVLAVRVGEPIVTMDAPESGFTDEDGDEVETFSIAIPEYAPDEEPGITRVLEEHRNDDWLDLIAGTPSYTPDGRLVCAINDMDADTNRLTVDGTPFTPAGLQVREVLDVTDDDVLCVVQ
;
A
#
# COMPACT_ATOMS: atom_id res chain seq x y z
N MET A 1 -20.85 40.84 -2.75
CA MET A 1 -19.72 40.60 -1.83
C MET A 1 -20.20 40.06 -0.49
N VAL A 2 -21.16 40.70 0.19
CA VAL A 2 -21.75 40.19 1.45
C VAL A 2 -22.43 38.82 1.27
N ASN A 3 -23.32 38.67 0.26
CA ASN A 3 -23.95 37.36 -0.02
C ASN A 3 -22.96 36.23 -0.34
N ALA A 4 -21.84 36.52 -1.01
CA ALA A 4 -20.85 35.50 -1.35
C ALA A 4 -20.11 34.97 -0.11
N ILE A 5 -19.93 35.81 0.90
CA ILE A 5 -19.34 35.42 2.19
C ILE A 5 -20.35 34.59 3.01
N ASP A 6 -21.62 34.98 2.98
CA ASP A 6 -22.68 34.27 3.69
C ASP A 6 -22.97 32.87 3.08
N GLU A 7 -22.86 32.74 1.76
CA GLU A 7 -23.05 31.47 1.05
C GLU A 7 -21.81 30.56 1.09
N PHE A 8 -20.63 31.11 1.36
CA PHE A 8 -19.37 30.38 1.28
C PHE A 8 -19.31 29.11 2.16
N PRO A 9 -19.70 29.12 3.45
CA PRO A 9 -19.65 27.91 4.27
C PRO A 9 -20.54 26.78 3.73
N ALA A 10 -21.74 27.12 3.25
CA ALA A 10 -22.68 26.15 2.69
C ALA A 10 -22.18 25.58 1.36
N LEU A 11 -21.63 26.44 0.48
CA LEU A 11 -21.01 26.01 -0.78
C LEU A 11 -19.78 25.14 -0.51
N LYS A 12 -18.90 25.55 0.41
CA LYS A 12 -17.72 24.76 0.81
C LYS A 12 -18.11 23.40 1.36
N ALA A 13 -19.21 23.28 2.10
CA ALA A 13 -19.70 22.00 2.60
C ALA A 13 -20.27 21.10 1.48
N ARG A 14 -21.19 21.63 0.64
CA ARG A 14 -21.84 20.85 -0.43
C ARG A 14 -20.91 20.38 -1.54
N THR A 15 -19.77 21.04 -1.71
CA THR A 15 -18.77 20.74 -2.75
C THR A 15 -17.54 19.99 -2.21
N LEU A 16 -17.59 19.53 -0.95
CA LEU A 16 -16.45 18.95 -0.23
C LEU A 16 -15.18 19.80 -0.35
N ARG A 17 -15.28 21.09 -0.03
CA ARG A 17 -14.19 22.09 -0.16
C ARG A 17 -13.79 22.35 -1.61
N PHE A 18 -14.76 22.34 -2.53
CA PHE A 18 -14.58 22.50 -3.97
C PHE A 18 -13.74 21.40 -4.63
N THR A 19 -13.81 20.19 -4.08
CA THR A 19 -13.09 19.01 -4.62
C THR A 19 -14.01 18.11 -5.46
N CYS A 20 -15.33 18.17 -5.27
CA CYS A 20 -16.29 17.48 -6.14
C CYS A 20 -16.10 17.90 -7.61
N GLY A 21 -16.07 16.93 -8.52
CA GLY A 21 -15.85 17.12 -9.96
C GLY A 21 -14.39 17.41 -10.36
N VAL A 22 -13.44 17.47 -9.42
CA VAL A 22 -12.01 17.64 -9.74
C VAL A 22 -11.36 16.26 -9.93
N PRO A 23 -10.64 16.01 -11.04
CA PRO A 23 -9.85 14.79 -11.20
C PRO A 23 -8.80 14.65 -10.09
N ARG A 24 -8.67 13.46 -9.52
CA ARG A 24 -7.64 13.14 -8.53
C ARG A 24 -7.04 11.76 -8.78
N SER A 25 -5.94 11.45 -8.10
CA SER A 25 -5.25 10.16 -8.18
C SER A 25 -4.95 9.79 -9.64
N ALA A 26 -4.46 10.75 -10.41
CA ALA A 26 -4.19 10.54 -11.83
C ALA A 26 -2.96 9.64 -12.01
N ARG A 27 -3.07 8.59 -12.84
CA ARG A 27 -1.97 7.69 -13.16
C ARG A 27 -1.89 7.46 -14.65
N VAL A 28 -0.75 7.79 -15.24
CA VAL A 28 -0.45 7.53 -16.64
C VAL A 28 -0.17 6.03 -16.82
N ILE A 29 -0.67 5.44 -17.90
CA ILE A 29 -0.54 4.02 -18.20
C ILE A 29 -0.11 3.77 -19.65
N GLY A 30 0.46 2.60 -19.92
CA GLY A 30 0.95 2.23 -21.24
C GLY A 30 2.12 3.10 -21.69
N ASP A 31 1.99 3.73 -22.85
CA ASP A 31 3.01 4.59 -23.48
C ASP A 31 2.85 6.08 -23.16
N GLY A 32 1.96 6.44 -22.24
CA GLY A 32 1.64 7.84 -21.94
C GLY A 32 0.38 8.37 -22.63
N SER A 33 -0.19 7.62 -23.59
CA SER A 33 -1.41 8.02 -24.30
C SER A 33 -2.69 7.87 -23.48
N ARG A 34 -2.63 7.29 -22.27
CA ARG A 34 -3.79 7.04 -21.42
C ARG A 34 -3.49 7.41 -19.97
N ALA A 35 -4.48 7.98 -19.28
CA ALA A 35 -4.39 8.30 -17.87
C ALA A 35 -5.67 7.90 -17.14
N LEU A 36 -5.53 7.09 -16.09
CA LEU A 36 -6.62 6.76 -15.16
C LEU A 36 -6.75 7.87 -14.13
N PHE A 37 -7.97 8.15 -13.68
CA PHE A 37 -8.22 9.11 -12.60
C PHE A 37 -9.58 8.86 -11.95
N LEU A 38 -9.73 9.40 -10.74
CA LEU A 38 -10.98 9.38 -9.99
C LEU A 38 -11.66 10.74 -10.07
N ARG A 39 -12.97 10.75 -10.33
CA ARG A 39 -13.76 11.98 -10.40
C ARG A 39 -15.25 11.70 -10.20
N SER A 40 -15.95 12.60 -9.51
CA SER A 40 -17.41 12.60 -9.46
C SER A 40 -18.03 13.35 -10.64
N ASP A 41 -19.29 13.07 -10.97
CA ASP A 41 -19.91 13.58 -12.22
C ASP A 41 -20.22 15.08 -12.20
N GLY A 42 -20.17 15.71 -11.03
CA GLY A 42 -20.56 17.11 -10.88
C GLY A 42 -20.00 17.80 -9.63
N PRO A 43 -20.15 19.12 -9.56
CA PRO A 43 -19.52 19.97 -8.54
C PRO A 43 -20.09 19.78 -7.12
N GLU A 44 -21.17 19.02 -6.97
CA GLU A 44 -21.76 18.66 -5.67
C GLU A 44 -22.01 17.15 -5.56
N ASP A 45 -21.54 16.37 -6.54
CA ASP A 45 -21.60 14.92 -6.48
C ASP A 45 -20.46 14.40 -5.60
N THR A 46 -20.79 13.67 -4.55
CA THR A 46 -19.84 13.08 -3.61
C THR A 46 -19.43 11.66 -4.00
N VAL A 47 -20.14 11.01 -4.93
CA VAL A 47 -19.82 9.66 -5.39
C VAL A 47 -18.77 9.77 -6.48
N THR A 48 -17.62 9.13 -6.24
CA THR A 48 -16.48 9.16 -7.14
C THR A 48 -16.46 7.91 -8.02
N SER A 49 -16.28 8.12 -9.32
CA SER A 49 -16.21 7.07 -10.35
C SER A 49 -14.79 6.94 -10.91
N LEU A 50 -14.49 5.79 -11.53
CA LEU A 50 -13.23 5.57 -12.24
C LEU A 50 -13.36 5.99 -13.70
N TRP A 51 -12.44 6.84 -14.14
CA TRP A 51 -12.37 7.37 -15.49
C TRP A 51 -11.01 7.08 -16.12
N MET A 52 -10.99 7.07 -17.45
CA MET A 52 -9.77 7.04 -18.26
C MET A 52 -9.81 8.16 -19.28
N SER A 53 -8.75 8.97 -19.33
CA SER A 53 -8.48 9.90 -20.42
C SER A 53 -7.64 9.20 -21.49
N VAL A 54 -8.02 9.35 -22.75
CA VAL A 54 -7.24 8.95 -23.92
C VAL A 54 -6.73 10.22 -24.60
N ILE A 55 -5.42 10.39 -24.65
CA ILE A 55 -4.72 11.57 -25.13
C ILE A 55 -4.26 11.31 -26.58
N GLY A 56 -4.79 12.08 -27.52
CA GLY A 56 -4.42 12.01 -28.93
C GLY A 56 -3.06 12.65 -29.22
N GLU A 57 -2.51 12.37 -30.39
CA GLU A 57 -1.25 12.97 -30.86
C GLU A 57 -1.30 14.51 -30.99
N ASP A 58 -2.51 15.07 -31.15
CA ASP A 58 -2.78 16.51 -31.19
C ASP A 58 -2.90 17.15 -29.80
N GLY A 59 -2.82 16.35 -28.73
CA GLY A 59 -2.98 16.78 -27.35
C GLY A 59 -4.44 16.93 -26.91
N GLU A 60 -5.41 16.66 -27.79
CA GLU A 60 -6.82 16.58 -27.40
C GLU A 60 -7.07 15.31 -26.61
N SER A 61 -7.96 15.36 -25.63
CA SER A 61 -8.28 14.21 -24.80
C SER A 61 -9.76 13.85 -24.84
N ASN A 62 -10.04 12.55 -24.83
CA ASN A 62 -11.39 12.01 -24.67
C ASN A 62 -11.47 11.18 -23.40
N GLU A 63 -12.51 11.40 -22.60
CA GLU A 63 -12.69 10.70 -21.33
C GLU A 63 -13.72 9.58 -21.46
N ILE A 64 -13.39 8.44 -20.86
CA ILE A 64 -14.20 7.22 -20.87
C ILE A 64 -14.48 6.85 -19.42
N LEU A 65 -15.77 6.70 -19.08
CA LEU A 65 -16.19 6.17 -17.79
C LEU A 65 -15.96 4.65 -17.78
N LEU A 66 -15.12 4.17 -16.86
CA LEU A 66 -14.78 2.75 -16.74
C LEU A 66 -15.65 2.03 -15.70
N ALA A 67 -15.91 2.69 -14.58
CA ALA A 67 -16.74 2.13 -13.51
C ALA A 67 -17.51 3.23 -12.79
N ASP A 68 -18.84 3.10 -12.77
CA ASP A 68 -19.75 3.90 -11.96
C ASP A 68 -20.24 3.06 -10.77
N PRO A 69 -19.90 3.44 -9.52
CA PRO A 69 -20.31 2.71 -8.33
C PRO A 69 -21.81 2.45 -8.26
N ARG A 70 -22.65 3.37 -8.74
CA ARG A 70 -24.12 3.28 -8.69
C ARG A 70 -24.68 2.18 -9.59
N THR A 71 -23.92 1.81 -10.62
CA THR A 71 -24.27 0.73 -11.54
C THR A 71 -23.80 -0.63 -11.03
N LEU A 72 -22.74 -0.62 -10.22
CA LEU A 72 -22.07 -1.83 -9.73
C LEU A 72 -22.61 -2.30 -8.38
N LEU A 73 -23.09 -1.38 -7.54
CA LEU A 73 -23.64 -1.68 -6.22
C LEU A 73 -24.82 -0.75 -5.93
N ALA A 74 -25.99 -1.34 -5.64
CA ALA A 74 -27.24 -0.59 -5.47
C ALA A 74 -27.21 0.42 -4.31
N ASP A 75 -26.37 0.18 -3.30
CA ASP A 75 -26.18 1.04 -2.11
C ASP A 75 -24.73 1.57 -2.02
N ALA A 76 -24.09 1.85 -3.17
CA ALA A 76 -22.70 2.34 -3.23
C ALA A 76 -22.44 3.67 -2.48
N ASP A 77 -23.48 4.43 -2.21
CA ASP A 77 -23.46 5.70 -1.49
C ASP A 77 -23.81 5.58 0.00
N ALA A 78 -24.09 4.37 0.49
CA ALA A 78 -24.33 4.13 1.92
C ALA A 78 -23.08 4.44 2.76
N GLU A 79 -23.28 5.15 3.88
CA GLU A 79 -22.20 5.58 4.80
C GLU A 79 -21.74 4.47 5.77
N ASP A 80 -22.27 3.25 5.67
CA ASP A 80 -21.90 2.13 6.56
C ASP A 80 -20.57 1.51 6.10
N VAL A 81 -19.50 2.26 6.33
CA VAL A 81 -18.12 1.93 5.98
C VAL A 81 -17.43 1.32 7.20
N PRO A 82 -16.67 0.20 7.05
CA PRO A 82 -15.92 -0.39 8.16
C PRO A 82 -15.01 0.61 8.86
N ALA A 83 -14.82 0.48 10.18
CA ALA A 83 -14.08 1.45 10.99
C ALA A 83 -12.63 1.67 10.52
N GLU A 84 -11.96 0.62 10.05
CA GLU A 84 -10.59 0.71 9.52
C GLU A 84 -10.53 1.43 8.18
N GLU A 85 -11.50 1.18 7.30
CA GLU A 85 -11.66 1.91 6.03
C GLU A 85 -11.97 3.39 6.29
N GLN A 86 -12.83 3.69 7.26
CA GLN A 86 -13.14 5.06 7.68
C GLN A 86 -11.88 5.77 8.21
N ALA A 87 -11.10 5.10 9.06
CA ALA A 87 -9.84 5.64 9.57
C ALA A 87 -8.84 5.90 8.44
N ARG A 88 -8.69 4.98 7.47
CA ARG A 88 -7.82 5.19 6.30
C ARG A 88 -8.24 6.40 5.47
N ARG A 89 -9.55 6.51 5.17
CA ARG A 89 -10.11 7.65 4.43
C ARG A 89 -9.90 8.97 5.15
N GLU A 90 -10.07 9.01 6.46
CA GLU A 90 -9.84 10.21 7.28
C GLU A 90 -8.38 10.68 7.15
N ARG A 91 -7.41 9.76 7.29
CA ARG A 91 -5.98 10.06 7.16
C ARG A 91 -5.59 10.51 5.76
N ALA A 92 -6.09 9.82 4.73
CA ALA A 92 -5.89 10.19 3.33
C ALA A 92 -6.69 11.43 2.89
N ARG A 93 -7.48 12.03 3.81
CA ARG A 93 -8.34 13.20 3.58
C ARG A 93 -9.37 12.97 2.47
N GLU A 94 -9.83 11.72 2.32
CA GLU A 94 -10.79 11.25 1.31
C GLU A 94 -12.23 11.32 1.84
N GLY A 95 -12.94 12.40 1.52
CA GLY A 95 -14.32 12.62 1.97
C GLY A 95 -15.43 12.12 1.03
N GLY A 96 -15.08 11.59 -0.15
CA GLY A 96 -16.04 11.09 -1.14
C GLY A 96 -16.52 9.66 -0.86
N SER A 97 -17.70 9.32 -1.36
CA SER A 97 -18.20 7.93 -1.42
C SER A 97 -17.91 7.29 -2.78
N GLY A 98 -18.22 6.01 -2.97
CA GLY A 98 -17.89 5.27 -4.19
C GLY A 98 -16.43 4.78 -4.23
N ILE A 99 -15.77 4.95 -5.38
CA ILE A 99 -14.37 4.50 -5.57
C ILE A 99 -13.44 5.57 -5.02
N VAL A 100 -12.72 5.23 -3.95
CA VAL A 100 -11.80 6.16 -3.29
C VAL A 100 -10.33 5.92 -3.62
N GLY A 101 -9.98 4.72 -4.09
CA GLY A 101 -8.63 4.38 -4.56
C GLY A 101 -8.71 3.25 -5.59
N TYR A 102 -7.63 3.07 -6.34
CA TYR A 102 -7.50 1.99 -7.30
C TYR A 102 -6.03 1.57 -7.45
N SER A 103 -5.81 0.34 -7.92
CA SER A 103 -4.52 -0.18 -8.36
C SER A 103 -4.63 -0.66 -9.80
N VAL A 104 -3.57 -0.49 -10.59
CA VAL A 104 -3.51 -0.92 -11.99
C VAL A 104 -2.22 -1.71 -12.22
N ASP A 105 -2.31 -2.75 -13.04
CA ASP A 105 -1.18 -3.58 -13.46
C ASP A 105 -0.17 -2.78 -14.31
N ALA A 106 1.04 -3.32 -14.49
CA ALA A 106 2.10 -2.62 -15.22
C ALA A 106 1.72 -2.37 -16.70
N ALA A 107 0.91 -3.25 -17.29
CA ALA A 107 0.44 -3.12 -18.67
C ALA A 107 -0.65 -2.04 -18.83
N GLY A 108 -1.29 -1.59 -17.74
CA GLY A 108 -2.44 -0.68 -17.83
C GLY A 108 -3.67 -1.35 -18.45
N GLY A 109 -3.86 -2.65 -18.24
CA GLY A 109 -4.96 -3.45 -18.76
C GLY A 109 -6.04 -3.74 -17.73
N ARG A 110 -5.67 -3.90 -16.46
CA ARG A 110 -6.56 -4.35 -15.39
C ARG A 110 -6.49 -3.42 -14.18
N VAL A 111 -7.65 -3.01 -13.67
CA VAL A 111 -7.77 -2.06 -12.55
C VAL A 111 -8.59 -2.66 -11.41
N ALA A 112 -7.97 -2.82 -10.24
CA ALA A 112 -8.61 -3.28 -9.01
C ALA A 112 -8.99 -2.11 -8.11
N PHE A 113 -10.16 -2.16 -7.49
CA PHE A 113 -10.63 -1.14 -6.55
C PHE A 113 -11.72 -1.70 -5.63
N THR A 114 -12.10 -0.92 -4.61
CA THR A 114 -13.22 -1.27 -3.73
C THR A 114 -14.38 -0.29 -3.80
N ILE A 115 -15.58 -0.81 -3.53
CA ILE A 115 -16.78 -0.04 -3.21
C ILE A 115 -17.37 -0.68 -1.95
N ASN A 116 -17.48 0.09 -0.87
CA ASN A 116 -18.02 -0.35 0.43
C ASN A 116 -17.42 -1.68 0.94
N GLY A 117 -16.09 -1.86 0.77
CA GLY A 117 -15.36 -3.05 1.21
C GLY A 117 -15.53 -4.29 0.32
N GLY A 118 -16.28 -4.20 -0.78
CA GLY A 118 -16.32 -5.22 -1.84
C GLY A 118 -15.26 -4.96 -2.90
N LEU A 119 -14.64 -6.02 -3.42
CA LEU A 119 -13.59 -5.97 -4.44
C LEU A 119 -14.18 -6.02 -5.85
N PHE A 120 -13.69 -5.14 -6.72
CA PHE A 120 -14.07 -5.08 -8.13
C PHE A 120 -12.82 -5.04 -9.01
N LEU A 121 -12.96 -5.58 -10.22
CA LEU A 121 -11.93 -5.59 -11.26
C LEU A 121 -12.53 -5.06 -12.56
N THR A 122 -11.89 -4.05 -13.14
CA THR A 122 -12.13 -3.60 -14.51
C THR A 122 -11.06 -4.16 -15.43
N ASP A 123 -11.49 -4.81 -16.51
CA ASP A 123 -10.63 -5.11 -17.66
C ASP A 123 -10.89 -4.05 -18.75
N ILE A 124 -9.87 -3.25 -19.04
CA ILE A 124 -9.96 -2.10 -19.95
C ILE A 124 -10.15 -2.56 -21.40
N ALA A 125 -9.52 -3.66 -21.81
CA ALA A 125 -9.62 -4.16 -23.17
C ALA A 125 -10.99 -4.80 -23.43
N ALA A 126 -11.52 -5.52 -22.45
CA ALA A 126 -12.88 -6.06 -22.50
C ALA A 126 -13.96 -4.98 -22.32
N GLY A 127 -13.61 -3.83 -21.73
CA GLY A 127 -14.55 -2.76 -21.40
C GLY A 127 -15.59 -3.21 -20.37
N ALA A 128 -15.19 -4.08 -19.46
CA ALA A 128 -16.07 -4.74 -18.52
C ALA A 128 -15.55 -4.63 -17.08
N THR A 129 -16.48 -4.48 -16.14
CA THR A 129 -16.19 -4.45 -14.70
C THR A 129 -17.00 -5.52 -14.01
N ARG A 130 -16.34 -6.33 -13.17
CA ARG A 130 -16.99 -7.40 -12.39
C ARG A 130 -16.63 -7.31 -10.91
N ALA A 131 -17.52 -7.79 -10.06
CA ALA A 131 -17.21 -8.04 -8.66
C ALA A 131 -16.37 -9.32 -8.55
N ILE A 132 -15.42 -9.32 -7.62
CA ILE A 132 -14.71 -10.53 -7.19
C ILE A 132 -15.47 -11.11 -6.01
N ALA A 133 -15.86 -12.38 -6.10
CA ALA A 133 -16.57 -13.07 -5.04
C ALA A 133 -15.60 -13.43 -3.92
N ILE A 134 -15.93 -13.03 -2.69
CA ILE A 134 -15.23 -13.44 -1.47
C ILE A 134 -16.35 -13.93 -0.57
N ASP A 135 -16.47 -15.23 -0.36
CA ASP A 135 -17.63 -15.80 0.33
C ASP A 135 -17.41 -15.86 1.84
N GLU A 136 -16.16 -15.97 2.27
CA GLU A 136 -15.70 -16.07 3.63
C GLU A 136 -15.82 -14.71 4.35
N PRO A 137 -16.66 -14.59 5.38
CA PRO A 137 -16.82 -13.32 6.10
C PRO A 137 -15.55 -12.85 6.82
N GLU A 138 -14.66 -13.77 7.19
CA GLU A 138 -13.39 -13.46 7.86
C GLU A 138 -12.35 -12.81 6.94
N PHE A 139 -12.51 -12.95 5.62
CA PHE A 139 -11.68 -12.30 4.61
C PHE A 139 -12.24 -10.93 4.18
N LYS A 140 -13.14 -10.36 4.99
CA LYS A 140 -13.74 -9.04 4.81
C LYS A 140 -13.53 -8.19 6.07
N PRO A 141 -13.48 -6.85 5.92
CA PRO A 141 -13.58 -6.09 4.67
C PRO A 141 -12.30 -6.18 3.82
N VAL A 142 -12.43 -5.95 2.50
CA VAL A 142 -11.29 -5.78 1.61
C VAL A 142 -10.74 -4.37 1.77
N LEU A 143 -9.49 -4.26 2.25
CA LEU A 143 -8.80 -2.97 2.41
C LEU A 143 -7.58 -2.92 1.49
N ASN A 144 -7.38 -1.76 0.86
CA ASN A 144 -6.22 -1.43 0.03
C ASN A 144 -5.83 -2.51 -1.02
N PRO A 145 -6.73 -2.94 -1.92
CA PRO A 145 -6.38 -3.97 -2.90
C PRO A 145 -5.32 -3.47 -3.88
N ARG A 146 -4.27 -4.27 -4.09
CA ARG A 146 -3.18 -4.03 -5.03
C ARG A 146 -3.08 -5.20 -6.01
N ILE A 147 -3.41 -4.94 -7.26
CA ILE A 147 -3.14 -5.87 -8.37
C ILE A 147 -1.63 -5.99 -8.60
N SER A 148 -1.14 -7.22 -8.82
CA SER A 148 0.26 -7.50 -9.14
C SER A 148 0.68 -6.83 -10.45
N PRO A 149 1.97 -6.49 -10.64
CA PRO A 149 2.46 -5.90 -11.89
C PRO A 149 2.15 -6.70 -13.15
N ASP A 150 2.13 -8.03 -13.07
CA ASP A 150 1.77 -8.91 -14.20
C ASP A 150 0.25 -9.03 -14.45
N GLY A 151 -0.58 -8.46 -13.57
CA GLY A 151 -2.04 -8.43 -13.71
C GLY A 151 -2.75 -9.74 -13.40
N ARG A 152 -2.05 -10.73 -12.82
CA ARG A 152 -2.58 -12.08 -12.52
C ARG A 152 -3.14 -12.22 -11.11
N HIS A 153 -2.71 -11.38 -10.17
CA HIS A 153 -3.08 -11.52 -8.76
C HIS A 153 -3.61 -10.22 -8.18
N ILE A 154 -4.47 -10.29 -7.16
CA ILE A 154 -4.83 -9.13 -6.32
C ILE A 154 -4.52 -9.48 -4.87
N MET A 155 -3.58 -8.74 -4.28
CA MET A 155 -3.31 -8.80 -2.85
C MET A 155 -4.12 -7.73 -2.12
N TYR A 156 -4.71 -8.07 -0.97
CA TYR A 156 -5.36 -7.10 -0.09
C TYR A 156 -5.21 -7.49 1.38
N THR A 157 -5.49 -6.54 2.28
CA THR A 157 -5.49 -6.81 3.72
C THR A 157 -6.89 -6.69 4.31
N THR A 158 -7.16 -7.45 5.37
CA THR A 158 -8.32 -7.25 6.25
C THR A 158 -7.95 -6.55 7.56
N GLY A 159 -6.67 -6.17 7.72
CA GLY A 159 -6.07 -5.76 8.99
C GLY A 159 -5.66 -6.94 9.88
N ALA A 160 -6.17 -8.15 9.63
CA ALA A 160 -5.80 -9.38 10.35
C ALA A 160 -5.17 -10.45 9.44
N TYR A 161 -5.49 -10.42 8.16
CA TYR A 161 -4.99 -11.32 7.12
C TYR A 161 -4.47 -10.51 5.94
N LEU A 162 -3.41 -11.00 5.31
CA LEU A 162 -3.02 -10.64 3.97
C LEU A 162 -3.51 -11.77 3.04
N VAL A 163 -4.30 -11.41 2.04
CA VAL A 163 -5.05 -12.35 1.20
C VAL A 163 -4.70 -12.09 -0.26
N ASP A 164 -4.34 -13.15 -0.98
CA ASP A 164 -4.12 -13.16 -2.41
C ASP A 164 -5.35 -13.70 -3.15
N ILE A 165 -5.61 -13.14 -4.32
CA ILE A 165 -6.63 -13.59 -5.25
C ILE A 165 -5.95 -13.95 -6.56
N ASP A 166 -5.96 -15.23 -6.94
CA ASP A 166 -5.59 -15.66 -8.28
C ASP A 166 -6.73 -15.29 -9.24
N LEU A 167 -6.45 -14.40 -10.19
CA LEU A 167 -7.44 -13.97 -11.17
C LEU A 167 -7.58 -15.00 -12.28
N ALA A 168 -8.79 -15.51 -12.46
CA ALA A 168 -9.09 -16.35 -13.59
C ALA A 168 -8.95 -15.59 -14.92
N ASP A 169 -8.43 -16.28 -15.94
CA ASP A 169 -8.36 -15.76 -17.31
C ASP A 169 -9.76 -15.48 -17.89
N HIS A 170 -10.77 -16.24 -17.43
CA HIS A 170 -12.17 -16.05 -17.76
C HIS A 170 -13.03 -15.97 -16.49
N ALA A 171 -13.99 -15.05 -16.49
CA ALA A 171 -14.88 -14.83 -15.34
C ALA A 171 -15.73 -16.06 -14.96
N ASP A 172 -15.88 -17.04 -15.86
CA ASP A 172 -16.65 -18.26 -15.62
C ASP A 172 -15.85 -19.34 -14.86
N ASP A 173 -14.51 -19.24 -14.83
CA ASP A 173 -13.64 -20.26 -14.22
C ASP A 173 -13.49 -20.06 -12.70
N GLY A 174 -13.85 -18.88 -12.19
CA GLY A 174 -13.83 -18.52 -10.76
C GLY A 174 -12.44 -18.11 -10.28
N ASP A 175 -12.36 -17.07 -9.45
CA ASP A 175 -11.10 -16.64 -8.84
C ASP A 175 -10.80 -17.49 -7.60
N ALA A 176 -9.52 -17.78 -7.33
CA ALA A 176 -9.11 -18.50 -6.13
C ALA A 176 -8.68 -17.53 -5.03
N VAL A 177 -9.02 -17.85 -3.77
CA VAL A 177 -8.73 -17.01 -2.60
C VAL A 177 -7.75 -17.75 -1.69
N SER A 178 -6.61 -17.13 -1.39
CA SER A 178 -5.55 -17.72 -0.58
C SER A 178 -5.08 -16.78 0.53
N VAL A 179 -5.02 -17.25 1.78
CA VAL A 179 -4.37 -16.49 2.86
C VAL A 179 -2.86 -16.69 2.74
N VAL A 180 -2.13 -15.59 2.54
CA VAL A 180 -0.67 -15.63 2.39
C VAL A 180 0.07 -15.29 3.69
N ALA A 181 -0.55 -14.48 4.55
CA ALA A 181 -0.04 -14.16 5.88
C ALA A 181 -1.18 -13.77 6.84
N SER A 182 -0.90 -13.85 8.14
CA SER A 182 -1.82 -13.39 9.18
C SER A 182 -1.04 -12.72 10.30
N VAL A 183 -1.73 -11.91 11.11
CA VAL A 183 -1.14 -11.39 12.35
C VAL A 183 -0.63 -12.53 13.23
N PRO A 184 0.44 -12.33 14.02
CA PRO A 184 0.92 -13.32 14.96
C PRO A 184 -0.23 -13.78 15.86
N ARG A 185 -0.53 -15.08 15.86
CA ARG A 185 -1.49 -15.67 16.80
C ARG A 185 -0.73 -15.99 18.08
N ASN A 186 -1.22 -15.49 19.21
CA ASN A 186 -0.91 -16.10 20.49
C ASN A 186 -1.72 -17.40 20.61
N ASP A 187 -1.43 -18.40 19.78
CA ASP A 187 -1.82 -19.75 20.14
C ASP A 187 -0.91 -20.17 21.29
N GLY A 188 -1.49 -20.59 22.41
CA GLY A 188 -0.73 -20.98 23.59
C GLY A 188 0.07 -22.27 23.40
N THR A 189 0.74 -22.47 22.26
CA THR A 189 1.67 -23.56 22.00
C THR A 189 2.90 -23.39 22.89
N PRO A 190 3.19 -24.35 23.78
CA PRO A 190 4.28 -24.23 24.76
C PRO A 190 5.69 -24.36 24.18
N ASP A 191 5.95 -24.12 22.90
CA ASP A 191 7.25 -24.46 22.31
C ASP A 191 8.37 -23.44 22.61
N ASP A 192 8.04 -22.29 23.22
CA ASP A 192 8.99 -21.43 23.93
C ASP A 192 8.97 -21.72 25.44
N VAL A 193 9.38 -22.94 25.84
CA VAL A 193 9.64 -23.28 27.24
C VAL A 193 10.94 -22.60 27.69
N ASP A 194 10.92 -21.30 27.99
CA ASP A 194 11.87 -20.72 28.96
C ASP A 194 11.52 -19.31 29.48
N ASP A 195 10.26 -18.86 29.41
CA ASP A 195 9.85 -17.67 30.18
C ASP A 195 8.50 -17.89 30.85
N GLU A 196 8.53 -18.36 32.10
CA GLU A 196 7.41 -18.27 33.05
C GLU A 196 7.15 -16.79 33.44
N THR A 197 6.91 -15.90 32.47
CA THR A 197 6.30 -14.59 32.74
C THR A 197 4.81 -14.65 32.45
N GLU A 198 4.06 -14.90 33.52
CA GLU A 198 2.63 -14.62 33.62
C GLU A 198 2.30 -13.19 33.12
N ASP A 199 1.18 -13.06 32.39
CA ASP A 199 0.50 -11.79 32.01
C ASP A 199 1.20 -10.84 31.00
N ARG A 200 1.69 -11.32 29.85
CA ARG A 200 1.75 -10.44 28.67
C ARG A 200 0.36 -10.37 28.03
N PRO A 201 -0.30 -9.20 27.93
CA PRO A 201 -1.54 -9.09 27.18
C PRO A 201 -1.27 -9.51 25.73
N ALA A 202 -2.24 -10.17 25.09
CA ALA A 202 -2.15 -10.44 23.66
C ALA A 202 -1.94 -9.11 22.93
N GLY A 203 -0.93 -9.05 22.06
CA GLY A 203 -0.63 -7.84 21.29
C GLY A 203 -1.83 -7.41 20.46
N GLU A 204 -1.93 -6.11 20.16
CA GLU A 204 -2.92 -5.54 19.26
C GLU A 204 -2.30 -5.37 17.88
N TRP A 205 -2.09 -6.53 17.24
CA TRP A 205 -1.42 -6.65 15.95
C TRP A 205 -2.31 -6.28 14.77
N LYS A 206 -1.70 -5.65 13.76
CA LYS A 206 -2.24 -5.42 12.42
C LYS A 206 -1.24 -5.84 11.36
N ILE A 207 -1.74 -6.16 10.17
CA ILE A 207 -0.94 -6.59 9.01
C ILE A 207 -1.37 -5.83 7.74
N GLY A 208 -0.41 -5.47 6.89
CA GLY A 208 -0.65 -4.88 5.56
C GLY A 208 -1.25 -3.47 5.59
N LEU A 209 -1.23 -2.80 6.74
CA LEU A 209 -1.71 -1.43 6.91
C LEU A 209 -0.52 -0.55 7.34
N ALA A 210 -0.58 0.74 7.00
CA ALA A 210 0.31 1.71 7.62
C ALA A 210 -0.17 2.02 9.05
N GLU A 211 0.76 2.04 10.01
CA GLU A 211 0.49 2.52 11.36
C GLU A 211 0.11 4.01 11.41
N PHE A 212 -0.30 4.49 12.58
CA PHE A 212 -0.88 5.82 12.74
C PHE A 212 0.05 6.96 12.30
N ALA A 213 1.30 6.99 12.77
CA ALA A 213 2.27 8.04 12.48
C ALA A 213 2.64 8.06 11.00
N ALA A 214 2.86 6.89 10.39
CA ALA A 214 3.10 6.74 8.96
C ALA A 214 1.98 7.37 8.12
N GLY A 215 0.73 7.03 8.43
CA GLY A 215 -0.42 7.53 7.67
C GLY A 215 -0.79 8.98 7.95
N GLU A 216 -0.67 9.46 9.19
CA GLU A 216 -1.11 10.81 9.58
C GLU A 216 -0.01 11.87 9.40
N GLU A 217 1.24 11.52 9.73
CA GLU A 217 2.34 12.48 9.86
C GLU A 217 3.43 12.32 8.79
N MET A 218 3.51 11.18 8.10
CA MET A 218 4.53 10.89 7.07
C MET A 218 3.96 10.73 5.65
N ASP A 219 2.65 10.85 5.49
CA ASP A 219 1.94 10.65 4.21
C ASP A 219 2.22 9.27 3.55
N ARG A 220 2.54 8.25 4.35
CA ARG A 220 2.68 6.85 3.91
C ARG A 220 1.41 6.08 4.23
N TYR A 221 0.59 5.85 3.22
CA TYR A 221 -0.72 5.19 3.37
C TYR A 221 -0.71 3.69 3.08
N ASP A 222 0.33 3.19 2.41
CA ASP A 222 0.51 1.78 2.11
C ASP A 222 1.23 1.04 3.23
N GLY A 223 0.79 -0.21 3.46
CA GLY A 223 1.42 -1.14 4.40
C GLY A 223 1.88 -2.45 3.74
N PHE A 224 1.81 -2.55 2.41
CA PHE A 224 2.43 -3.63 1.65
C PHE A 224 2.69 -3.22 0.19
N TRP A 225 3.67 -3.86 -0.44
CA TRP A 225 4.21 -3.47 -1.74
C TRP A 225 4.64 -4.68 -2.56
N TRP A 226 4.00 -4.85 -3.72
CA TRP A 226 4.43 -5.82 -4.73
C TRP A 226 5.81 -5.44 -5.30
N SER A 227 6.67 -6.43 -5.43
CA SER A 227 7.86 -6.35 -6.28
C SER A 227 7.48 -6.21 -7.76
N PRO A 228 8.32 -5.57 -8.59
CA PRO A 228 8.00 -5.31 -10.00
C PRO A 228 7.85 -6.55 -10.87
N ASP A 229 8.42 -7.69 -10.44
CA ASP A 229 8.33 -8.99 -11.12
C ASP A 229 7.18 -9.88 -10.59
N SER A 230 6.39 -9.37 -9.63
CA SER A 230 5.27 -10.07 -8.99
C SER A 230 5.67 -11.32 -8.19
N LYS A 231 6.96 -11.50 -7.83
CA LYS A 231 7.44 -12.68 -7.08
C LYS A 231 7.58 -12.48 -5.60
N TYR A 232 7.62 -11.23 -5.16
CA TYR A 232 7.74 -10.84 -3.77
C TYR A 232 6.71 -9.80 -3.37
N VAL A 233 6.37 -9.79 -2.08
CA VAL A 233 5.62 -8.74 -1.42
C VAL A 233 6.35 -8.35 -0.14
N LEU A 234 6.66 -7.06 0.02
CA LEU A 234 7.00 -6.52 1.34
C LEU A 234 5.70 -6.16 2.05
N PHE A 235 5.55 -6.52 3.33
CA PHE A 235 4.40 -6.10 4.12
C PHE A 235 4.78 -5.72 5.54
N GLU A 236 4.11 -4.70 6.06
CA GLU A 236 4.22 -4.23 7.43
C GLU A 236 3.33 -5.06 8.35
N THR A 237 3.84 -5.40 9.53
CA THR A 237 3.05 -5.77 10.69
C THR A 237 3.40 -4.85 11.85
N PHE A 238 2.42 -4.52 12.70
CA PHE A 238 2.71 -3.65 13.83
C PHE A 238 1.84 -3.98 15.05
N ASP A 239 2.41 -3.85 16.25
CA ASP A 239 1.70 -3.97 17.52
C ASP A 239 1.44 -2.59 18.13
N THR A 240 0.17 -2.28 18.38
CA THR A 240 -0.26 -1.03 19.04
C THR A 240 -0.57 -1.18 20.52
N SER A 241 -0.32 -2.34 21.13
CA SER A 241 -0.66 -2.63 22.52
C SER A 241 -0.01 -1.65 23.51
N HIS A 242 1.18 -1.13 23.17
CA HIS A 242 1.95 -0.15 23.93
C HIS A 242 1.41 1.28 23.85
N GLU A 243 0.61 1.59 22.84
CA GLU A 243 0.00 2.91 22.69
C GLU A 243 -1.16 3.10 23.67
N ARG A 244 -1.41 4.35 24.08
CA ARG A 244 -2.52 4.63 25.00
C ARG A 244 -3.85 4.58 24.26
N THR A 245 -4.87 3.98 24.89
CA THR A 245 -6.24 4.05 24.40
C THR A 245 -6.88 5.39 24.76
N TRP A 246 -7.32 6.13 23.75
CA TRP A 246 -8.15 7.32 23.86
C TRP A 246 -9.61 6.96 23.57
N TYR A 247 -10.54 7.63 24.24
CA TYR A 247 -11.97 7.41 24.02
C TYR A 247 -12.60 8.65 23.40
N ILE A 248 -13.09 8.52 22.17
CA ILE A 248 -13.70 9.61 21.41
C ILE A 248 -15.21 9.35 21.32
N ALA A 249 -16.02 10.28 21.82
CA ALA A 249 -17.47 10.22 21.71
C ALA A 249 -17.94 10.86 20.40
N ASP A 250 -18.97 10.30 19.78
CA ASP A 250 -19.64 10.90 18.63
C ASP A 250 -20.56 12.05 19.13
N PRO A 251 -20.23 13.33 18.84
CA PRO A 251 -21.06 14.45 19.30
C PRO A 251 -22.40 14.55 18.55
N ALA A 252 -22.52 13.93 17.37
CA ALA A 252 -23.76 13.92 16.57
C ALA A 252 -24.73 12.84 17.04
N ASP A 253 -24.23 11.75 17.63
CA ASP A 253 -25.02 10.71 18.27
C ASP A 253 -24.50 10.38 19.69
N PRO A 254 -24.83 11.21 20.69
CA PRO A 254 -24.33 11.05 22.06
C PRO A 254 -24.90 9.80 22.77
N THR A 255 -25.79 9.05 22.12
CA THR A 255 -26.29 7.78 22.67
C THR A 255 -25.36 6.61 22.40
N LYS A 256 -24.46 6.74 21.40
CA LYS A 256 -23.41 5.75 21.15
C LYS A 256 -22.31 5.87 22.21
N PRO A 257 -21.79 4.75 22.73
CA PRO A 257 -20.65 4.78 23.64
C PRO A 257 -19.41 5.36 22.94
N ALA A 258 -18.54 6.01 23.71
CA ALA A 258 -17.28 6.50 23.17
C ALA A 258 -16.43 5.32 22.64
N GLN A 259 -15.84 5.49 21.47
CA GLN A 259 -15.01 4.48 20.83
C GLN A 259 -13.58 4.62 21.30
N GLY A 260 -13.00 3.50 21.74
CA GLY A 260 -11.58 3.40 22.05
C GLY A 260 -10.74 3.36 20.78
N ARG A 261 -9.66 4.15 20.72
CA ARG A 261 -8.66 4.12 19.66
C ARG A 261 -7.27 4.17 20.28
N ARG A 262 -6.35 3.34 19.80
CA ARG A 262 -4.92 3.47 20.12
C ARG A 262 -4.40 4.75 19.46
N TYR A 263 -3.66 5.53 20.24
CA TYR A 263 -3.19 6.84 19.82
C TYR A 263 -1.78 7.10 20.37
N PRO A 264 -0.78 7.26 19.49
CA PRO A 264 0.60 7.54 19.89
C PRO A 264 0.72 9.01 20.26
N GLN A 265 0.33 9.34 21.50
CA GLN A 265 0.51 10.69 22.03
C GLN A 265 2.01 11.06 22.01
N ALA A 266 2.33 12.28 21.59
CA ALA A 266 3.70 12.79 21.62
C ALA A 266 4.40 12.51 22.97
N MET A 267 5.66 12.08 22.90
CA MET A 267 6.49 11.63 24.04
C MET A 267 6.00 10.34 24.73
N THR A 268 5.16 9.53 24.09
CA THR A 268 4.76 8.19 24.55
C THR A 268 5.11 7.13 23.50
N ALA A 269 4.96 5.84 23.81
CA ALA A 269 5.29 4.76 22.87
C ALA A 269 4.51 4.90 21.54
N ASN A 270 5.19 4.65 20.43
CA ASN A 270 4.57 4.42 19.13
C ASN A 270 4.27 2.91 18.97
N ALA A 271 3.63 2.55 17.86
CA ALA A 271 3.49 1.18 17.42
C ALA A 271 4.87 0.49 17.26
N ASP A 272 4.97 -0.78 17.62
CA ASP A 272 6.15 -1.60 17.35
C ASP A 272 6.04 -2.17 15.93
N VAL A 273 6.76 -1.57 14.98
CA VAL A 273 6.67 -1.85 13.54
C VAL A 273 7.68 -2.91 13.13
N HIS A 274 7.24 -3.85 12.30
CA HIS A 274 8.03 -4.92 11.69
C HIS A 274 7.75 -4.94 10.19
N LEU A 275 8.72 -5.42 9.40
CA LEU A 275 8.59 -5.56 7.96
C LEU A 275 8.99 -6.98 7.57
N THR A 276 8.20 -7.59 6.69
CA THR A 276 8.43 -8.95 6.21
C THR A 276 8.54 -8.94 4.68
N LEU A 277 9.56 -9.59 4.15
CA LEU A 277 9.69 -9.94 2.74
C LEU A 277 9.06 -11.33 2.54
N LEU A 278 7.93 -11.36 1.86
CA LEU A 278 7.27 -12.60 1.45
C LEU A 278 7.65 -12.94 0.02
N GLU A 279 8.23 -14.11 -0.14
CA GLU A 279 8.50 -14.73 -1.42
C GLU A 279 7.35 -15.68 -1.79
N LEU A 280 6.80 -15.52 -2.99
CA LEU A 280 5.59 -16.22 -3.44
C LEU A 280 5.93 -17.33 -4.45
N GLY A 281 5.42 -18.52 -4.19
CA GLY A 281 5.48 -19.68 -5.06
C GLY A 281 4.22 -19.78 -5.92
N PHE A 282 4.42 -19.93 -7.23
CA PHE A 282 3.35 -20.08 -8.22
C PHE A 282 3.56 -21.34 -9.07
N ASP A 283 2.48 -22.01 -9.41
CA ASP A 283 2.52 -23.18 -10.30
C ASP A 283 2.62 -22.78 -11.79
N ALA A 284 2.61 -23.77 -12.69
CA ALA A 284 2.70 -23.55 -14.13
C ALA A 284 1.52 -22.76 -14.71
N ASP A 285 0.35 -22.83 -14.07
CA ASP A 285 -0.84 -22.06 -14.43
C ASP A 285 -0.83 -20.68 -13.75
N GLY A 286 0.22 -20.36 -12.99
CA GLY A 286 0.41 -19.10 -12.30
C GLY A 286 -0.55 -18.91 -11.13
N CYS A 287 -1.02 -19.99 -10.50
CA CYS A 287 -1.79 -19.96 -9.27
C CYS A 287 -0.86 -20.00 -8.06
N TYR A 288 -1.19 -19.27 -7.00
CA TYR A 288 -0.43 -19.29 -5.76
C TYR A 288 -0.57 -20.63 -5.03
N TYR A 289 0.55 -21.23 -4.62
CA TYR A 289 0.52 -22.50 -3.85
C TYR A 289 1.23 -22.42 -2.48
N GLY A 290 1.94 -21.32 -2.19
CA GLY A 290 2.66 -21.15 -0.93
C GLY A 290 3.74 -20.08 -1.01
N GLY A 291 4.38 -19.77 0.12
CA GLY A 291 5.44 -18.76 0.17
C GLY A 291 6.39 -18.93 1.33
N ILE A 292 7.53 -18.23 1.28
CA ILE A 292 8.52 -18.17 2.35
C ILE A 292 8.58 -16.73 2.88
N ALA A 293 8.42 -16.56 4.19
CA ALA A 293 8.49 -15.27 4.84
C ALA A 293 9.88 -15.05 5.46
N HIS A 294 10.45 -13.89 5.20
CA HIS A 294 11.73 -13.44 5.75
C HIS A 294 11.53 -12.14 6.52
N ASN A 295 12.00 -12.09 7.76
CA ASN A 295 11.98 -10.84 8.53
C ASN A 295 12.99 -9.87 7.91
N VAL A 296 12.58 -8.63 7.71
CA VAL A 296 13.48 -7.57 7.27
C VAL A 296 14.11 -6.92 8.50
N GLU A 297 15.44 -6.95 8.56
CA GLU A 297 16.18 -6.51 9.75
C GLU A 297 16.69 -5.08 9.61
N TRP A 298 16.43 -4.22 10.59
CA TRP A 298 17.13 -2.94 10.74
C TRP A 298 17.22 -2.56 12.23
N ASP A 299 18.03 -1.54 12.54
CA ASP A 299 18.13 -0.99 13.90
C ASP A 299 16.87 -0.20 14.26
N ARG A 300 15.81 -0.93 14.67
CA ARG A 300 14.52 -0.39 15.11
C ARG A 300 14.59 0.39 16.42
N GLU A 301 15.64 0.16 17.22
CA GLU A 301 15.84 0.90 18.47
C GLU A 301 16.32 2.33 18.19
N SER A 302 17.23 2.50 17.23
CA SER A 302 17.71 3.81 16.81
C SER A 302 16.78 4.48 15.79
N TYR A 303 16.23 3.72 14.84
CA TYR A 303 15.37 4.19 13.75
C TYR A 303 13.96 3.61 13.88
N GLU A 304 13.15 4.31 14.67
CA GLU A 304 11.81 3.89 15.11
C GLU A 304 10.78 3.88 13.96
N TYR A 305 10.96 4.73 12.94
CA TYR A 305 9.97 4.92 11.90
C TYR A 305 10.38 4.29 10.56
N LEU A 306 9.47 3.51 9.96
CA LEU A 306 9.53 3.17 8.54
C LEU A 306 8.79 4.25 7.74
N ALA A 307 9.55 5.15 7.12
CA ALA A 307 9.02 6.34 6.46
C ALA A 307 8.63 6.08 4.99
N ALA A 308 9.41 5.27 4.26
CA ALA A 308 9.11 4.92 2.87
C ALA A 308 9.63 3.52 2.51
N VAL A 309 8.94 2.89 1.56
CA VAL A 309 9.35 1.65 0.89
C VAL A 309 9.20 1.88 -0.61
N SER A 310 10.22 1.55 -1.39
CA SER A 310 10.15 1.67 -2.84
C SER A 310 10.77 0.47 -3.55
N TRP A 311 10.16 0.12 -4.67
CA TRP A 311 10.65 -0.90 -5.58
C TRP A 311 11.05 -0.23 -6.90
N THR A 312 12.16 -0.66 -7.48
CA THR A 312 12.55 -0.32 -8.85
C THR A 312 12.84 -1.62 -9.60
N ALA A 313 12.34 -1.74 -10.83
CA ALA A 313 12.50 -2.97 -11.61
C ALA A 313 13.99 -3.31 -11.80
N GLY A 314 14.36 -4.56 -11.51
CA GLY A 314 15.73 -5.04 -11.63
C GLY A 314 16.66 -4.71 -10.45
N HIS A 315 16.14 -4.08 -9.39
CA HIS A 315 16.93 -3.69 -8.21
C HIS A 315 16.30 -4.20 -6.91
N GLU A 316 17.13 -4.32 -5.88
CA GLU A 316 16.69 -4.56 -4.49
C GLU A 316 15.75 -3.42 -4.03
N PRO A 317 14.72 -3.70 -3.23
CA PRO A 317 13.86 -2.65 -2.70
C PRO A 317 14.62 -1.76 -1.70
N LEU A 318 14.17 -0.52 -1.60
CA LEU A 318 14.72 0.48 -0.70
C LEU A 318 13.77 0.76 0.46
N LEU A 319 14.34 0.99 1.63
CA LEU A 319 13.66 1.51 2.82
C LEU A 319 14.25 2.87 3.17
N LEU A 320 13.39 3.78 3.64
CA LEU A 320 13.81 4.96 4.38
C LEU A 320 13.34 4.81 5.83
N VAL A 321 14.29 4.78 6.76
CA VAL A 321 14.01 4.68 8.19
C VAL A 321 14.50 5.93 8.92
N GLN A 322 13.72 6.44 9.88
CA GLN A 322 14.04 7.67 10.62
C GLN A 322 14.11 7.43 12.11
N ASP A 323 14.99 8.17 12.78
CA ASP A 323 15.08 8.20 14.23
C ASP A 323 13.87 8.93 14.85
N ARG A 324 13.71 8.76 16.16
CA ARG A 324 12.57 9.31 16.90
C ARG A 324 12.47 10.84 16.82
N LEU A 325 13.61 11.53 16.68
CA LEU A 325 13.64 12.99 16.55
C LEU A 325 13.45 13.46 15.09
N GLN A 326 13.46 12.54 14.13
CA GLN A 326 13.44 12.82 12.68
C GLN A 326 14.60 13.73 12.27
N GLN A 327 15.75 13.57 12.94
CA GLN A 327 16.99 14.31 12.70
C GLN A 327 18.05 13.47 12.03
N HIS A 328 17.87 12.15 12.04
CA HIS A 328 18.74 11.17 11.43
C HIS A 328 17.90 10.16 10.66
N ASP A 329 18.31 9.82 9.45
CA ASP A 329 17.70 8.77 8.66
C ASP A 329 18.74 7.86 8.00
N GLN A 330 18.26 6.71 7.53
CA GLN A 330 19.04 5.80 6.70
C GLN A 330 18.23 5.36 5.49
N VAL A 331 18.90 5.32 4.35
CA VAL A 331 18.41 4.63 3.17
C VAL A 331 19.03 3.24 3.15
N LEU A 332 18.18 2.21 3.20
CA LEU A 332 18.58 0.81 3.26
C LEU A 332 18.19 0.09 1.96
N ALA A 333 19.06 -0.77 1.43
CA ALA A 333 18.63 -1.80 0.48
C ALA A 333 18.28 -3.08 1.24
N VAL A 334 17.19 -3.74 0.88
CA VAL A 334 16.83 -5.07 1.42
C VAL A 334 17.27 -6.14 0.43
N ARG A 335 18.02 -7.12 0.90
CA ARG A 335 18.38 -8.28 0.09
C ARG A 335 17.14 -9.11 -0.23
N VAL A 336 16.97 -9.42 -1.51
CA VAL A 336 16.01 -10.40 -2.01
C VAL A 336 16.76 -11.67 -2.42
N GLY A 337 16.14 -12.83 -2.20
CA GLY A 337 16.67 -14.13 -2.61
C GLY A 337 16.50 -14.38 -4.10
N GLU A 338 16.83 -15.60 -4.53
CA GLU A 338 16.41 -16.11 -5.85
C GLU A 338 14.94 -16.57 -5.76
N PRO A 339 14.08 -16.24 -6.74
CA PRO A 339 12.67 -16.59 -6.70
C PRO A 339 12.43 -18.09 -6.54
N ILE A 340 11.40 -18.46 -5.75
CA ILE A 340 10.85 -19.80 -5.69
C ILE A 340 10.56 -20.26 -7.12
N VAL A 341 11.19 -21.37 -7.49
CA VAL A 341 11.06 -21.94 -8.83
C VAL A 341 9.61 -22.32 -9.08
N THR A 342 9.05 -21.84 -10.17
CA THR A 342 7.73 -22.26 -10.66
C THR A 342 7.68 -23.77 -10.83
N MET A 343 6.71 -24.42 -10.22
CA MET A 343 6.55 -25.87 -10.31
C MET A 343 5.73 -26.26 -11.54
N ASP A 344 6.32 -27.12 -12.39
CA ASP A 344 5.68 -27.59 -13.64
C ASP A 344 4.54 -28.59 -13.41
N ALA A 345 4.56 -29.34 -12.31
CA ALA A 345 3.54 -30.33 -11.97
C ALA A 345 3.47 -30.59 -10.46
N PRO A 346 2.28 -30.88 -9.91
CA PRO A 346 2.12 -31.29 -8.52
C PRO A 346 2.81 -32.64 -8.26
N GLU A 347 3.27 -32.84 -7.03
CA GLU A 347 3.75 -34.13 -6.58
C GLU A 347 2.56 -35.09 -6.39
N SER A 348 2.55 -36.18 -7.17
CA SER A 348 1.53 -37.22 -7.08
C SER A 348 1.76 -38.17 -5.90
N GLY A 349 0.68 -38.70 -5.31
CA GLY A 349 0.73 -39.81 -4.35
C GLY A 349 0.41 -39.45 -2.90
N PHE A 350 -0.10 -38.24 -2.67
CA PHE A 350 -0.68 -37.83 -1.40
C PHE A 350 -2.21 -37.93 -1.47
N THR A 351 -2.82 -38.33 -0.36
CA THR A 351 -4.28 -38.35 -0.20
C THR A 351 -4.66 -37.60 1.06
N ASP A 352 -5.79 -36.92 1.04
CA ASP A 352 -6.36 -36.31 2.24
C ASP A 352 -6.90 -37.36 3.24
N GLU A 353 -7.54 -36.88 4.31
CA GLU A 353 -8.13 -37.74 5.35
C GLU A 353 -9.30 -38.60 4.83
N ASP A 354 -9.94 -38.18 3.72
CA ASP A 354 -11.04 -38.89 3.07
C ASP A 354 -10.54 -39.91 2.01
N GLY A 355 -9.24 -39.87 1.70
CA GLY A 355 -8.58 -40.76 0.75
C GLY A 355 -8.63 -40.27 -0.70
N ASP A 356 -9.02 -39.01 -0.91
CA ASP A 356 -9.02 -38.36 -2.21
C ASP A 356 -7.59 -37.88 -2.54
N GLU A 357 -7.17 -38.01 -3.80
CA GLU A 357 -5.85 -37.54 -4.24
C GLU A 357 -5.78 -36.02 -4.09
N VAL A 358 -4.72 -35.54 -3.42
CA VAL A 358 -4.44 -34.11 -3.26
C VAL A 358 -3.18 -33.74 -4.01
N GLU A 359 -3.24 -32.60 -4.69
CA GLU A 359 -2.08 -31.97 -5.30
C GLU A 359 -1.21 -31.35 -4.21
N THR A 360 0.07 -31.70 -4.18
CA THR A 360 1.03 -31.19 -3.21
C THR A 360 2.20 -30.54 -3.93
N PHE A 361 2.62 -29.38 -3.45
CA PHE A 361 3.77 -28.64 -3.97
C PHE A 361 4.82 -28.50 -2.88
N SER A 362 6.07 -28.79 -3.20
CA SER A 362 7.21 -28.68 -2.28
C SER A 362 8.01 -27.43 -2.59
N ILE A 363 8.21 -26.57 -1.58
CA ILE A 363 9.12 -25.43 -1.71
C ILE A 363 10.50 -25.85 -1.21
N ALA A 364 11.50 -25.80 -2.10
CA ALA A 364 12.89 -25.93 -1.69
C ALA A 364 13.35 -24.62 -1.06
N ILE A 365 13.59 -24.62 0.25
CA ILE A 365 14.17 -23.47 0.96
C ILE A 365 15.67 -23.43 0.64
N PRO A 366 16.18 -22.39 -0.04
CA PRO A 366 17.60 -22.28 -0.33
C PRO A 366 18.40 -22.07 0.96
N GLU A 367 19.58 -22.69 1.04
CA GLU A 367 20.55 -22.34 2.07
C GLU A 367 21.34 -21.11 1.60
N TYR A 368 21.24 -20.03 2.35
CA TYR A 368 21.99 -18.79 2.10
C TYR A 368 23.20 -18.71 3.04
N ALA A 369 24.24 -17.98 2.63
CA ALA A 369 25.27 -17.58 3.57
C ALA A 369 24.70 -16.54 4.56
N PRO A 370 25.25 -16.40 5.79
CA PRO A 370 24.66 -15.53 6.83
C PRO A 370 24.47 -14.06 6.46
N ASP A 371 25.20 -13.52 5.47
CA ASP A 371 25.06 -12.13 4.99
C ASP A 371 24.36 -12.05 3.62
N GLU A 372 23.85 -13.19 3.13
CA GLU A 372 23.16 -13.35 1.85
C GLU A 372 21.71 -13.81 2.01
N GLU A 373 21.23 -13.93 3.26
CA GLU A 373 19.84 -14.28 3.55
C GLU A 373 18.88 -13.16 3.09
N PRO A 374 17.74 -13.50 2.47
CA PRO A 374 16.70 -12.53 2.16
C PRO A 374 16.20 -11.85 3.44
N GLY A 375 15.92 -10.55 3.36
CA GLY A 375 15.52 -9.71 4.49
C GLY A 375 16.67 -8.98 5.20
N ILE A 376 17.93 -9.38 4.98
CA ILE A 376 19.08 -8.61 5.48
C ILE A 376 19.13 -7.25 4.79
N THR A 377 19.39 -6.20 5.57
CA THR A 377 19.53 -4.85 5.03
C THR A 377 20.97 -4.37 4.96
N ARG A 378 21.22 -3.44 4.03
CA ARG A 378 22.50 -2.73 3.89
C ARG A 378 22.26 -1.24 3.80
N VAL A 379 22.92 -0.47 4.65
CA VAL A 379 22.91 1.00 4.60
C VAL A 379 23.59 1.47 3.31
N LEU A 380 22.89 2.32 2.55
CA LEU A 380 23.39 2.96 1.33
C LEU A 380 23.82 4.40 1.61
N GLU A 381 22.96 5.15 2.29
CA GLU A 381 23.20 6.53 2.69
C GLU A 381 22.64 6.78 4.09
N GLU A 382 23.22 7.75 4.78
CA GLU A 382 22.74 8.28 6.05
C GLU A 382 22.65 9.80 5.93
N HIS A 383 21.54 10.38 6.34
CA HIS A 383 21.40 11.84 6.39
C HIS A 383 21.21 12.33 7.83
N ARG A 384 21.51 13.62 8.00
CA ARG A 384 21.41 14.29 9.30
C ARG A 384 21.00 15.74 9.12
N ASN A 385 20.05 16.19 9.93
CA ASN A 385 19.68 17.59 10.08
C ASN A 385 19.62 17.95 11.58
N ASP A 386 20.10 19.14 11.94
CA ASP A 386 20.06 19.61 13.33
C ASP A 386 18.63 19.96 13.81
N ASP A 387 17.71 20.21 12.87
CA ASP A 387 16.31 20.58 13.14
C ASP A 387 15.36 19.39 12.89
N TRP A 388 15.12 19.03 11.61
CA TRP A 388 14.39 17.82 11.18
C TRP A 388 14.67 17.52 9.71
N LEU A 389 14.35 16.30 9.26
CA LEU A 389 14.45 15.84 7.87
C LEU A 389 13.05 15.80 7.23
N ASP A 390 12.85 16.53 6.13
CA ASP A 390 11.60 16.44 5.37
C ASP A 390 11.59 15.18 4.50
N LEU A 391 10.47 14.46 4.53
CA LEU A 391 10.19 13.36 3.61
C LEU A 391 9.69 13.90 2.27
N ILE A 392 10.26 13.41 1.17
CA ILE A 392 9.82 13.72 -0.19
C ILE A 392 9.27 12.46 -0.83
N ALA A 393 7.95 12.45 -1.07
CA ALA A 393 7.28 11.32 -1.72
C ALA A 393 7.92 10.99 -3.08
N GLY A 394 8.02 9.70 -3.38
CA GLY A 394 8.76 9.18 -4.55
C GLY A 394 10.27 9.02 -4.35
N THR A 395 10.79 9.34 -3.15
CA THR A 395 12.17 9.03 -2.74
C THR A 395 12.19 8.20 -1.45
N PRO A 396 13.20 7.37 -1.22
CA PRO A 396 14.32 7.04 -2.12
C PRO A 396 13.85 6.19 -3.30
N SER A 397 14.61 6.17 -4.39
CA SER A 397 14.34 5.35 -5.58
C SER A 397 15.64 5.04 -6.31
N TYR A 398 15.68 3.96 -7.10
CA TYR A 398 16.77 3.76 -8.05
C TYR A 398 16.38 4.32 -9.41
N THR A 399 17.35 4.84 -10.15
CA THR A 399 17.24 4.91 -11.61
C THR A 399 17.21 3.49 -12.21
N PRO A 400 16.69 3.29 -13.43
CA PRO A 400 16.76 1.99 -14.10
C PRO A 400 18.17 1.41 -14.19
N ASP A 401 19.20 2.25 -14.35
CA ASP A 401 20.61 1.83 -14.34
C ASP A 401 21.24 1.61 -12.95
N GLY A 402 20.48 1.81 -11.87
CA GLY A 402 20.86 1.43 -10.50
C GLY A 402 21.57 2.51 -9.68
N ARG A 403 21.51 3.78 -10.09
CA ARG A 403 21.97 4.91 -9.27
C ARG A 403 20.91 5.28 -8.26
N LEU A 404 21.35 5.64 -7.06
CA LEU A 404 20.46 5.96 -5.95
C LEU A 404 20.00 7.42 -6.03
N VAL A 405 18.69 7.64 -6.05
CA VAL A 405 18.06 8.95 -5.96
C VAL A 405 17.49 9.15 -4.56
N CYS A 406 17.98 10.17 -3.85
CA CYS A 406 17.49 10.56 -2.54
C CYS A 406 17.04 12.02 -2.55
N ALA A 407 16.31 12.42 -1.51
CA ALA A 407 16.09 13.83 -1.19
C ALA A 407 17.06 14.27 -0.08
N ILE A 408 17.45 15.54 -0.10
CA ILE A 408 18.24 16.18 0.95
C ILE A 408 17.66 17.56 1.26
N ASN A 409 17.60 17.91 2.54
CA ASN A 409 17.38 19.29 2.98
C ASN A 409 18.71 20.04 2.93
N ASP A 410 18.95 20.76 1.83
CA ASP A 410 20.15 21.57 1.65
C ASP A 410 19.98 22.88 2.44
N MET A 411 20.39 22.84 3.71
CA MET A 411 20.27 23.96 4.65
C MET A 411 21.12 25.18 4.23
N ASP A 412 22.20 24.98 3.48
CA ASP A 412 23.01 26.08 2.95
C ASP A 412 22.29 26.82 1.82
N ALA A 413 21.50 26.09 1.02
CA ALA A 413 20.71 26.62 -0.09
C ALA A 413 19.26 26.99 0.29
N ASP A 414 18.81 26.64 1.50
CA ASP A 414 17.41 26.76 1.94
C ASP A 414 16.47 26.08 0.93
N THR A 415 16.78 24.84 0.53
CA THR A 415 16.08 24.12 -0.54
C THR A 415 16.06 22.60 -0.31
N ASN A 416 14.90 21.96 -0.53
CA ASN A 416 14.80 20.50 -0.64
C ASN A 416 15.20 20.08 -2.06
N ARG A 417 16.29 19.33 -2.16
CA ARG A 417 16.93 18.96 -3.43
C ARG A 417 16.98 17.45 -3.57
N LEU A 418 17.02 16.98 -4.81
CA LEU A 418 17.38 15.60 -5.10
C LEU A 418 18.89 15.45 -5.27
N THR A 419 19.40 14.33 -4.77
CA THR A 419 20.75 13.82 -5.02
C THR A 419 20.68 12.59 -5.93
N VAL A 420 21.76 12.35 -6.67
CA VAL A 420 22.04 11.09 -7.36
C VAL A 420 23.39 10.61 -6.85
N ASP A 421 23.42 9.44 -6.21
CA ASP A 421 24.59 8.87 -5.52
C ASP A 421 25.28 9.90 -4.59
N GLY A 422 24.49 10.49 -3.67
CA GLY A 422 24.92 11.53 -2.74
C GLY A 422 25.32 12.88 -3.37
N THR A 423 25.27 13.02 -4.70
CA THR A 423 25.66 14.26 -5.39
C THR A 423 24.42 15.07 -5.76
N PRO A 424 24.31 16.36 -5.37
CA PRO A 424 23.14 17.17 -5.72
C PRO A 424 22.89 17.23 -7.23
N PHE A 425 21.71 16.78 -7.64
CA PHE A 425 21.27 16.70 -9.04
C PHE A 425 20.41 17.91 -9.44
N THR A 426 19.42 18.25 -8.61
CA THR A 426 18.54 19.41 -8.85
C THR A 426 19.24 20.73 -8.52
N PRO A 427 18.94 21.84 -9.22
CA PRO A 427 19.52 23.16 -8.92
C PRO A 427 19.15 23.68 -7.52
N ALA A 428 20.01 24.50 -6.92
CA ALA A 428 19.66 25.27 -5.72
C ALA A 428 18.50 26.24 -6.00
N GLY A 429 17.56 26.38 -5.06
CA GLY A 429 16.35 27.19 -5.18
C GLY A 429 15.19 26.52 -5.93
N LEU A 430 15.37 25.31 -6.48
CA LEU A 430 14.27 24.50 -7.02
C LEU A 430 13.74 23.60 -5.90
N GLN A 431 12.68 24.06 -5.22
CA GLN A 431 12.10 23.37 -4.07
C GLN A 431 11.30 22.15 -4.54
N VAL A 432 11.89 20.97 -4.42
CA VAL A 432 11.22 19.70 -4.75
C VAL A 432 10.20 19.35 -3.66
N ARG A 433 9.00 18.95 -4.08
CA ARG A 433 7.89 18.54 -3.21
C ARG A 433 7.55 17.06 -3.33
N GLU A 434 7.69 16.51 -4.52
CA GLU A 434 7.34 15.12 -4.83
C GLU A 434 8.08 14.70 -6.10
N VAL A 435 8.53 13.45 -6.14
CA VAL A 435 9.07 12.79 -7.33
C VAL A 435 7.99 11.88 -7.92
N LEU A 436 7.67 12.09 -9.19
CA LEU A 436 6.63 11.37 -9.90
C LEU A 436 7.19 10.23 -10.76
N ASP A 437 8.39 10.40 -11.31
CA ASP A 437 9.06 9.40 -12.13
C ASP A 437 10.57 9.64 -12.17
N VAL A 438 11.35 8.56 -12.28
CA VAL A 438 12.81 8.58 -12.36
C VAL A 438 13.24 7.70 -13.55
N THR A 439 13.99 8.31 -14.47
CA THR A 439 14.63 7.61 -15.58
C THR A 439 16.15 7.66 -15.40
N ASP A 440 16.90 7.10 -16.35
CA ASP A 440 18.37 7.19 -16.30
C ASP A 440 18.85 8.64 -16.43
N ASP A 441 18.18 9.47 -17.22
CA ASP A 441 18.67 10.80 -17.56
C ASP A 441 17.86 11.94 -16.90
N ASP A 442 16.59 11.70 -16.57
CA ASP A 442 15.63 12.71 -16.15
C ASP A 442 14.84 12.28 -14.91
N VAL A 443 14.43 13.28 -14.11
CA VAL A 443 13.47 13.12 -13.01
C VAL A 443 12.27 14.04 -13.24
N LEU A 444 11.07 13.49 -13.21
CA LEU A 444 9.83 14.25 -13.21
C LEU A 444 9.42 14.52 -11.76
N CYS A 445 9.23 15.79 -11.39
CA CYS A 445 8.90 16.17 -10.02
C CYS A 445 7.93 17.34 -9.95
N VAL A 446 7.22 17.45 -8.83
CA VAL A 446 6.43 18.61 -8.44
C VAL A 446 7.33 19.57 -7.68
N VAL A 447 7.30 20.85 -8.07
CA VAL A 447 8.13 21.91 -7.49
C VAL A 447 7.26 23.08 -7.01
N GLN A 448 7.76 23.85 -6.04
CA GLN A 448 7.09 25.07 -5.54
C GLN A 448 7.70 26.36 -6.08
#